data_AF-A0A1Y1N3P7-F1
#
_entry.id   AF-A0A1Y1N3P7-F1
#
_cell.length_a   1.000
_cell.length_b   1.000
_cell.length_c   1.000
_cell.angle_alpha   90.00
_cell.angle_beta   90.00
_cell.angle_gamma   90.00
#
_symmetry.space_group_name_H-M   'P 1'
#
loop_
_entity.id
_entity.type
_entity.pdbx_description
1 polymer ?
#
loop_
_entity_poly.entity_id
_entity_poly.type
_entity_poly.pdbx_seq_one_letter_code
_entity_poly.pdbx_strand_id
1 'polypeptide(L)'
;MGLLLLGLIAMTVFVVLIGLTIYSRYSHCDPLLSYKIKNYDQIVAYFVMDTAGQVFGLPGLFIAGIFSGGLSSLSTSFNSLQAILYCDFLEPVLSPQMNEKHRDTILKIIVLLAGGVCVILTYLIQNLGGILPTMTSFFGIFGGPVVALYTLGLVFPKSNAAGALVGSATAVVFVVWLFVGHQYFKYKGLIKDHLKPISIENCESIINSTIT
;
A
#
# COMPACT_ATOMS: atom_id res chain seq x y z
N MET A 1 -8.48 21.84 7.97
CA MET A 1 -9.32 20.63 7.87
C MET A 1 -10.12 20.57 6.57
N GLY A 2 -10.94 21.59 6.23
CA GLY A 2 -11.80 21.54 5.02
C GLY A 2 -11.08 21.36 3.68
N LEU A 3 -9.94 22.04 3.46
CA LEU A 3 -9.16 21.90 2.22
C LEU A 3 -8.58 20.49 2.02
N LEU A 4 -8.16 19.83 3.10
CA LEU A 4 -7.63 18.45 3.05
C LEU A 4 -8.73 17.46 2.67
N LEU A 5 -9.93 17.62 3.24
CA LEU A 5 -11.09 16.77 2.92
C LEU A 5 -11.51 16.94 1.46
N LEU A 6 -11.59 18.18 0.98
CA LEU A 6 -11.90 18.48 -0.42
C LEU A 6 -10.85 17.87 -1.37
N GLY A 7 -9.56 18.02 -1.04
CA GLY A 7 -8.48 17.42 -1.80
C GLY A 7 -8.57 15.89 -1.85
N LEU A 8 -8.85 15.23 -0.72
CA LEU A 8 -8.99 13.79 -0.64
C LEU A 8 -10.18 13.29 -1.49
N ILE A 9 -11.34 13.93 -1.36
CA ILE A 9 -12.54 13.58 -2.14
C ILE A 9 -12.26 13.72 -3.64
N ALA A 10 -11.66 14.85 -4.05
CA ALA A 10 -11.31 15.07 -5.45
C ALA A 10 -10.37 13.97 -5.98
N MET A 11 -9.30 13.66 -5.24
CA MET A 11 -8.35 12.60 -5.61
C MET A 11 -9.03 11.24 -5.74
N THR A 12 -9.90 10.87 -4.80
CA THR A 12 -10.64 9.60 -4.86
C THR A 12 -11.56 9.55 -6.09
N VAL A 13 -12.26 10.63 -6.41
CA VAL A 13 -13.11 10.71 -7.61
C VAL A 13 -12.28 10.48 -8.87
N PHE A 14 -11.13 11.14 -9.01
CA PHE A 14 -10.24 10.93 -10.17
C PHE A 14 -9.75 9.49 -10.29
N VAL A 15 -9.34 8.86 -9.17
CA VAL A 15 -8.89 7.46 -9.18
C VAL A 15 -10.02 6.51 -9.61
N VAL A 16 -11.24 6.73 -9.13
CA VAL A 16 -12.40 5.91 -9.53
C VAL A 16 -12.72 6.09 -11.01
N LEU A 17 -12.67 7.32 -11.53
CA LEU A 17 -12.88 7.59 -12.95
C LEU A 17 -11.83 6.90 -13.84
N ILE A 18 -10.56 6.93 -13.45
CA ILE A 18 -9.48 6.20 -14.15
C ILE A 18 -9.74 4.68 -14.12
N GLY A 19 -10.17 4.13 -12.98
CA GLY A 19 -10.54 2.71 -12.89
C GLY A 19 -11.70 2.36 -13.83
N LEU A 20 -12.69 3.25 -13.95
CA LEU A 20 -13.85 3.04 -14.81
C LEU A 20 -13.50 3.12 -16.31
N THR A 21 -12.61 4.04 -16.71
CA THR A 21 -12.15 4.13 -18.11
C THR A 21 -11.33 2.92 -18.51
N ILE A 22 -10.42 2.46 -17.64
CA ILE A 22 -9.66 1.22 -17.83
C ILE A 22 -10.62 0.03 -17.97
N TYR A 23 -11.61 -0.08 -17.08
CA TYR A 23 -12.62 -1.14 -17.14
C TYR A 23 -13.42 -1.10 -18.44
N SER A 24 -13.86 0.08 -18.89
CA SER A 24 -14.58 0.23 -20.15
C SER A 24 -13.74 -0.22 -21.34
N ARG A 25 -12.46 0.16 -21.38
CA ARG A 25 -11.52 -0.20 -22.46
C ARG A 25 -11.23 -1.70 -22.54
N TYR A 26 -11.08 -2.37 -21.40
CA TYR A 26 -10.67 -3.78 -21.32
C TYR A 26 -11.81 -4.75 -20.94
N SER A 27 -13.05 -4.28 -20.93
CA SER A 27 -14.24 -5.10 -20.61
C SER A 27 -14.42 -6.32 -21.53
N HIS A 28 -14.01 -6.18 -22.80
CA HIS A 28 -14.16 -7.19 -23.84
C HIS A 28 -12.86 -7.93 -24.20
N CYS A 29 -11.72 -7.43 -23.72
CA CYS A 29 -10.43 -8.08 -23.89
C CYS A 29 -9.52 -7.74 -22.71
N ASP A 30 -9.39 -8.70 -21.79
CA ASP A 30 -8.58 -8.55 -20.60
C ASP A 30 -7.07 -8.69 -20.95
N PRO A 31 -6.25 -7.64 -20.69
CA PRO A 31 -4.82 -7.67 -20.98
C PRO A 31 -4.07 -8.74 -20.18
N LEU A 32 -4.59 -9.19 -19.03
CA LEU A 32 -3.98 -10.27 -18.25
C LEU A 32 -4.20 -11.63 -18.94
N LEU A 33 -5.42 -11.92 -19.38
CA LEU A 33 -5.75 -13.17 -20.07
C LEU A 33 -5.12 -13.24 -21.46
N SER A 34 -4.93 -12.11 -22.13
CA SER A 34 -4.19 -12.03 -23.39
C SER A 34 -2.67 -12.03 -23.21
N TYR A 35 -2.14 -12.33 -22.02
CA TYR A 35 -0.70 -12.37 -21.70
C TYR A 35 0.08 -11.09 -21.98
N LYS A 36 -0.58 -9.93 -22.04
CA LYS A 36 0.07 -8.62 -22.27
C LYS A 36 0.62 -8.02 -20.97
N ILE A 37 0.06 -8.41 -19.82
CA ILE A 37 0.56 -8.08 -18.48
C ILE A 37 0.74 -9.34 -17.64
N LYS A 38 1.63 -9.29 -16.63
CA LYS A 38 1.87 -10.41 -15.71
C LYS A 38 1.02 -10.35 -14.45
N ASN A 39 0.71 -9.14 -13.99
CA ASN A 39 -0.03 -8.87 -12.75
C ASN A 39 -1.00 -7.72 -12.97
N TYR A 40 -2.19 -7.78 -12.34
CA TYR A 40 -3.18 -6.69 -12.40
C TYR A 40 -2.65 -5.36 -11.87
N ASP A 41 -1.65 -5.36 -11.00
CA ASP A 41 -1.05 -4.12 -10.46
C ASP A 41 -0.35 -3.27 -11.53
N GLN A 42 -0.05 -3.84 -12.70
CA GLN A 42 0.60 -3.15 -13.83
C GLN A 42 -0.41 -2.54 -14.82
N ILE A 43 -1.71 -2.77 -14.64
CA ILE A 43 -2.75 -2.43 -15.62
C ILE A 43 -2.80 -0.93 -15.96
N VAL A 44 -2.57 -0.07 -14.97
CA VAL A 44 -2.62 1.39 -15.15
C VAL A 44 -1.46 1.87 -16.02
N ALA A 45 -0.25 1.38 -15.74
CA ALA A 45 0.93 1.71 -16.55
C ALA A 45 0.78 1.17 -17.98
N TYR A 46 0.27 -0.06 -18.12
CA TYR A 46 -0.02 -0.66 -19.42
C TYR A 46 -1.05 0.16 -20.22
N PHE A 47 -2.13 0.62 -19.57
CA PHE A 47 -3.16 1.44 -20.20
C PHE A 47 -2.62 2.75 -20.80
N VAL A 48 -1.71 3.43 -20.08
CA VAL A 48 -1.08 4.66 -20.58
C VAL A 48 -0.15 4.36 -21.74
N MET A 49 0.62 3.27 -21.69
CA MET A 49 1.47 2.85 -22.81
C MET A 49 0.63 2.50 -24.06
N ASP A 50 -0.49 1.81 -23.89
CA ASP A 50 -1.41 1.40 -24.97
C ASP A 50 -2.11 2.61 -25.61
N THR A 51 -2.60 3.54 -24.80
CA THR A 51 -3.42 4.68 -25.28
C THR A 51 -2.57 5.86 -25.75
N ALA A 52 -1.50 6.17 -25.01
CA ALA A 52 -0.69 7.38 -25.20
C ALA A 52 0.70 7.08 -25.77
N GLY A 53 0.99 5.84 -26.18
CA GLY A 53 2.28 5.43 -26.72
C GLY A 53 2.71 6.16 -27.99
N GLN A 54 1.74 6.71 -28.74
CA GLN A 54 2.01 7.53 -29.94
C GLN A 54 2.55 8.93 -29.61
N VAL A 55 2.34 9.42 -28.38
CA VAL A 55 2.81 10.74 -27.96
C VAL A 55 4.17 10.58 -27.27
N PHE A 56 5.23 10.99 -27.97
CA PHE A 56 6.59 10.94 -27.44
C PHE A 56 6.71 11.66 -26.09
N GLY A 57 7.29 10.97 -25.10
CA GLY A 57 7.56 11.51 -23.76
C GLY A 57 6.39 11.44 -22.76
N LEU A 58 5.14 11.29 -23.21
CA LEU A 58 3.98 11.28 -22.33
C LEU A 58 3.94 10.06 -21.38
N PRO A 59 4.20 8.81 -21.84
CA PRO A 59 4.27 7.68 -20.92
C PRO A 59 5.45 7.78 -19.93
N GLY A 60 6.56 8.39 -20.35
CA GLY A 60 7.71 8.65 -19.48
C GLY A 60 7.38 9.66 -18.38
N LEU A 61 6.69 10.74 -18.73
CA LEU A 61 6.19 11.74 -17.77
C LEU A 61 5.20 11.12 -16.77
N PHE A 62 4.33 10.23 -17.24
CA PHE A 62 3.39 9.51 -16.38
C PHE A 62 4.10 8.63 -15.34
N ILE A 63 5.06 7.81 -15.78
CA ILE A 63 5.86 6.96 -14.89
C ILE A 63 6.66 7.82 -13.89
N ALA A 64 7.25 8.92 -14.34
CA ALA A 64 7.96 9.87 -13.48
C ALA A 64 7.03 10.45 -12.39
N GLY A 65 5.78 10.78 -12.74
CA GLY A 65 4.76 11.23 -11.79
C GLY A 65 4.42 10.19 -10.72
N ILE A 66 4.26 8.92 -11.10
CA ILE A 66 4.01 7.83 -10.15
C ILE A 66 5.15 7.70 -9.15
N PHE A 67 6.40 7.68 -9.64
CA PHE A 67 7.57 7.57 -8.77
C PHE A 67 7.71 8.79 -7.86
N SER A 68 7.52 10.00 -8.40
CA SER A 68 7.56 11.24 -7.61
C SER A 68 6.51 11.23 -6.48
N GLY A 69 5.27 10.86 -6.80
CA GLY A 69 4.19 10.72 -5.82
C GLY A 69 4.53 9.70 -4.73
N GLY A 70 4.92 8.48 -5.12
CA GLY A 70 5.27 7.43 -4.17
C GLY A 70 6.47 7.78 -3.27
N LEU A 71 7.53 8.38 -3.85
CA LEU A 71 8.71 8.81 -3.09
C LEU A 71 8.39 9.94 -2.10
N SER A 72 7.46 10.84 -2.44
CA SER A 72 7.03 11.90 -1.52
C SER A 72 6.34 11.35 -0.26
N SER A 73 5.48 10.34 -0.43
CA SER A 73 4.82 9.66 0.68
C SER A 73 5.81 8.86 1.52
N LEU A 74 6.71 8.10 0.87
CA LEU A 74 7.76 7.35 1.56
C LEU A 74 8.70 8.25 2.36
N SER A 75 9.10 9.40 1.81
CA SER A 75 9.92 10.38 2.51
C SER A 75 9.22 10.90 3.78
N THR A 76 7.93 11.22 3.68
CA THR A 76 7.13 11.65 4.85
C THR A 76 7.09 10.55 5.91
N SER A 77 6.84 9.29 5.51
CA SER A 77 6.81 8.16 6.43
C SER A 77 8.16 7.90 7.13
N PHE A 78 9.28 7.95 6.39
CA PHE A 78 10.60 7.77 6.98
C PHE A 78 11.03 8.94 7.87
N ASN A 79 10.61 10.17 7.55
CA ASN A 79 10.85 11.34 8.40
C ASN A 79 10.07 11.26 9.72
N SER A 80 8.84 10.75 9.71
CA SER A 80 8.10 10.50 10.95
C SER A 80 8.68 9.31 11.72
N LEU A 81 9.06 8.22 11.04
CA LEU A 81 9.61 7.03 11.68
C LEU A 81 10.93 7.32 12.40
N GLN A 82 11.86 8.04 11.76
CA GLN A 82 13.13 8.39 12.42
C GLN A 82 12.90 9.26 13.65
N ALA A 83 11.91 10.17 13.61
CA ALA A 83 11.60 11.06 14.71
C ALA A 83 11.00 10.29 15.88
N ILE A 84 10.04 9.40 15.62
CA ILE A 84 9.43 8.52 16.64
C ILE A 84 10.50 7.63 17.27
N LEU A 85 11.32 6.95 16.46
CA LEU A 85 12.38 6.08 16.97
C LEU A 85 13.42 6.85 17.80
N TYR A 86 13.76 8.06 17.39
CA TYR A 86 14.69 8.89 18.13
C TYR A 86 14.07 9.41 19.44
N CYS A 87 12.96 10.16 19.37
CA CYS A 87 12.37 10.83 20.53
C CYS A 87 11.79 9.86 21.56
N ASP A 88 11.13 8.77 21.13
CA ASP A 88 10.41 7.90 22.05
C ASP A 88 11.30 6.78 22.63
N PHE A 89 12.33 6.34 21.91
CA PHE A 89 13.15 5.20 22.31
C PHE A 89 14.61 5.53 22.59
N LEU A 90 15.22 6.40 21.77
CA LEU A 90 16.65 6.66 21.84
C LEU A 90 16.97 7.82 22.79
N GLU A 91 16.22 8.91 22.72
CA GLU A 91 16.39 10.11 23.54
C GLU A 91 16.27 9.83 25.05
N PRO A 92 15.34 8.98 25.54
CA PRO A 92 15.28 8.65 26.97
C PRO A 92 16.46 7.81 27.47
N VAL A 93 17.16 7.10 26.57
CA VAL A 93 18.25 6.17 26.90
C VAL A 93 19.63 6.82 26.71
N LEU A 94 19.74 7.77 25.78
CA LEU A 94 20.99 8.47 25.47
C LEU A 94 21.16 9.70 26.38
N SER A 95 22.43 10.09 26.58
CA SER A 95 22.77 11.22 27.45
C SER A 95 22.16 12.54 26.93
N PRO A 96 21.59 13.39 27.82
CA PRO A 96 20.94 14.66 27.45
C PRO A 96 21.89 15.71 26.84
N GLN A 97 23.20 15.46 26.80
CA GLN A 97 24.22 16.36 26.23
C GLN A 97 24.80 15.84 24.91
N MET A 98 23.95 15.28 24.06
CA MET A 98 24.39 14.80 22.75
C MET A 98 24.66 15.95 21.77
N ASN A 99 25.82 15.89 21.12
CA ASN A 99 26.22 16.85 20.09
C ASN A 99 25.32 16.74 18.84
N GLU A 100 24.91 17.87 18.26
CA GLU A 100 23.97 17.93 17.12
C GLU A 100 24.45 17.09 15.92
N LYS A 101 25.75 17.08 15.63
CA LYS A 101 26.33 16.27 14.53
C LYS A 101 26.13 14.75 14.74
N HIS A 102 26.18 14.30 16.00
CA HIS A 102 25.95 12.89 16.31
C HIS A 102 24.47 12.52 16.19
N ARG A 103 23.58 13.42 16.62
CA ARG A 103 22.12 13.26 16.43
C ARG A 103 21.76 13.11 14.96
N ASP A 104 22.25 14.00 14.10
CA ASP A 104 21.97 13.95 12.66
C ASP A 104 22.49 12.67 12.00
N THR A 105 23.63 12.18 12.46
CA THR A 105 24.21 10.91 11.97
C THR A 105 23.33 9.73 12.36
N ILE A 106 22.85 9.69 13.61
CA ILE A 106 21.94 8.65 14.09
C ILE A 106 20.64 8.65 13.31
N LEU A 107 20.03 9.82 13.10
CA LEU A 107 18.79 9.96 12.33
C LEU A 107 18.96 9.42 10.89
N LYS A 108 20.07 9.74 10.23
CA LYS A 108 20.40 9.22 8.89
C LYS A 108 20.58 7.70 8.89
N ILE A 109 21.23 7.13 9.90
CA ILE A 109 21.41 5.68 10.05
C ILE A 109 20.05 4.99 10.22
N ILE A 110 19.15 5.54 11.04
CA ILE A 110 17.81 4.98 11.26
C ILE A 110 17.05 4.89 9.92
N VAL A 111 17.05 5.95 9.12
CA VAL A 111 16.39 5.95 7.81
C VAL A 111 17.04 4.94 6.86
N LEU A 112 18.36 4.85 6.84
CA LEU A 112 19.08 3.90 5.98
C LEU A 112 18.71 2.45 6.32
N LEU A 113 18.67 2.11 7.61
CA LEU A 113 18.28 0.78 8.09
C LEU A 113 16.81 0.50 7.78
N ALA A 114 15.90 1.45 8.05
CA ALA A 114 14.49 1.32 7.73
C ALA A 114 14.25 1.10 6.23
N GLY A 115 14.97 1.82 5.37
CA GLY A 115 14.95 1.64 3.92
C GLY A 115 15.42 0.24 3.51
N GLY A 116 16.51 -0.26 4.11
CA GLY A 116 17.00 -1.63 3.89
C GLY A 116 15.96 -2.70 4.26
N VAL A 117 15.32 -2.57 5.42
CA VAL A 117 14.23 -3.46 5.86
C VAL A 117 13.05 -3.39 4.88
N CYS A 118 12.68 -2.20 4.41
CA CYS A 118 11.61 -2.03 3.43
C CYS A 118 11.91 -2.78 2.13
N VAL A 119 13.13 -2.70 1.60
CA VAL A 119 13.55 -3.44 0.39
C VAL A 119 13.43 -4.95 0.61
N ILE A 120 13.90 -5.48 1.75
CA ILE A 120 13.78 -6.91 2.07
C ILE A 120 12.29 -7.33 2.12
N LEU A 121 11.45 -6.52 2.76
CA LEU A 121 10.03 -6.80 2.90
C LEU A 121 9.28 -6.81 1.55
N THR A 122 9.75 -6.04 0.55
CA THR A 122 9.12 -6.06 -0.79
C THR A 122 9.18 -7.44 -1.45
N TYR A 123 10.25 -8.22 -1.23
CA TYR A 123 10.36 -9.58 -1.76
C TYR A 123 9.36 -10.54 -1.11
N LEU A 124 9.02 -10.32 0.16
CA LEU A 124 7.99 -11.11 0.84
C LEU A 124 6.61 -10.78 0.26
N ILE A 125 6.29 -9.49 0.12
CA ILE A 125 4.97 -9.01 -0.34
C ILE A 125 4.62 -9.51 -1.75
N GLN A 126 5.60 -9.71 -2.63
CA GLN A 126 5.36 -10.25 -3.98
C GLN A 126 4.69 -11.63 -3.97
N ASN A 127 4.83 -12.39 -2.87
CA ASN A 127 4.22 -13.71 -2.73
C ASN A 127 2.83 -13.67 -2.06
N LEU A 128 2.37 -12.51 -1.56
CA LEU A 128 1.12 -12.37 -0.80
C LEU A 128 -0.15 -12.16 -1.67
N GLY A 129 -0.10 -12.49 -2.96
CA GLY A 129 -1.24 -12.29 -3.87
C GLY A 129 -1.44 -10.81 -4.21
N GLY A 130 -2.70 -10.37 -4.39
CA GLY A 130 -3.00 -8.99 -4.78
C GLY A 130 -2.52 -7.94 -3.76
N ILE A 131 -1.84 -6.90 -4.24
CA ILE A 131 -1.23 -5.85 -3.39
C ILE A 131 -2.31 -5.02 -2.70
N LEU A 132 -3.37 -4.61 -3.41
CA LEU A 132 -4.40 -3.72 -2.86
C LEU A 132 -5.18 -4.30 -1.67
N PRO A 133 -5.71 -5.55 -1.72
CA PRO A 133 -6.34 -6.18 -0.56
C PRO A 133 -5.38 -6.37 0.62
N THR A 134 -4.13 -6.68 0.33
CA THR A 134 -3.08 -6.87 1.33
C THR A 134 -2.81 -5.56 2.08
N MET A 135 -2.60 -4.45 1.36
CA MET A 135 -2.41 -3.12 1.95
C MET A 135 -3.61 -2.67 2.78
N THR A 136 -4.82 -2.88 2.27
CA THR A 136 -6.06 -2.57 3.00
C THR A 136 -6.16 -3.33 4.32
N SER A 137 -5.73 -4.60 4.32
CA SER A 137 -5.70 -5.42 5.53
C SER A 137 -4.71 -4.87 6.57
N PHE A 138 -3.52 -4.43 6.13
CA PHE A 138 -2.55 -3.79 7.02
C PHE A 138 -3.08 -2.49 7.66
N PHE A 139 -3.76 -1.65 6.87
CA PHE A 139 -4.44 -0.48 7.41
C PHE A 139 -5.52 -0.85 8.44
N GLY A 140 -6.26 -1.95 8.24
CA GLY A 140 -7.21 -2.46 9.21
C GLY A 140 -6.55 -2.94 10.51
N ILE A 141 -5.48 -3.74 10.40
CA ILE A 141 -4.76 -4.34 11.54
C ILE A 141 -4.22 -3.27 12.49
N PHE A 142 -3.55 -2.25 11.95
CA PHE A 142 -2.91 -1.20 12.76
C PHE A 142 -3.83 0.01 12.98
N GLY A 143 -4.58 0.42 11.97
CA GLY A 143 -5.45 1.61 12.04
C GLY A 143 -6.65 1.40 12.94
N GLY A 144 -7.26 0.20 12.95
CA GLY A 144 -8.43 -0.10 13.77
C GLY A 144 -8.19 0.14 15.28
N PRO A 145 -7.18 -0.51 15.89
CA PRO A 145 -6.84 -0.31 17.30
C PRO A 145 -6.46 1.14 17.64
N VAL A 146 -5.73 1.84 16.77
CA VAL A 146 -5.36 3.25 16.98
C VAL A 146 -6.60 4.14 17.02
N VAL A 147 -7.52 3.99 16.05
CA VAL A 147 -8.78 4.74 16.04
C VAL A 147 -9.63 4.40 17.27
N ALA A 148 -9.67 3.12 17.67
CA ALA A 148 -10.39 2.69 18.87
C ALA A 148 -9.81 3.33 20.14
N LEU A 149 -8.48 3.41 20.28
CA LEU A 149 -7.80 4.05 21.41
C LEU A 149 -8.14 5.54 21.52
N TYR A 150 -8.05 6.28 20.41
CA TYR A 150 -8.40 7.69 20.39
C TYR A 150 -9.88 7.90 20.74
N THR A 151 -10.76 7.09 20.16
CA THR A 151 -12.21 7.16 20.45
C THR A 151 -12.50 6.85 21.92
N LEU A 152 -11.85 5.82 22.48
CA LEU A 152 -11.99 5.44 23.88
C LEU A 152 -11.56 6.59 24.81
N GLY A 153 -10.42 7.22 24.54
CA GLY A 153 -9.92 8.35 25.32
C GLY A 153 -10.79 9.60 25.24
N LEU A 154 -11.45 9.83 24.10
CA LEU A 154 -12.34 10.99 23.92
C LEU A 154 -13.73 10.78 24.50
N VAL A 155 -14.31 9.58 24.35
CA VAL A 155 -15.72 9.31 24.69
C VAL A 155 -15.89 8.82 26.13
N PHE A 156 -14.91 8.07 26.66
CA PHE A 156 -15.05 7.42 27.96
C PHE A 156 -14.09 8.03 29.00
N PRO A 157 -14.54 8.99 29.81
CA PRO A 157 -13.69 9.69 30.79
C PRO A 157 -13.19 8.81 31.94
N LYS A 158 -13.76 7.59 32.09
CA LYS A 158 -13.33 6.58 33.09
C LYS A 158 -12.41 5.49 32.50
N SER A 159 -11.88 5.71 31.30
CA SER A 159 -10.93 4.78 30.69
C SER A 159 -9.63 4.73 31.48
N ASN A 160 -9.00 3.55 31.55
CA ASN A 160 -7.72 3.34 32.22
C ASN A 160 -6.65 2.86 31.23
N ALA A 161 -5.38 3.21 31.50
CA ALA A 161 -4.27 2.92 30.60
C ALA A 161 -4.01 1.43 30.41
N ALA A 162 -4.14 0.63 31.48
CA ALA A 162 -3.91 -0.82 31.42
C ALA A 162 -4.92 -1.53 30.52
N GLY A 163 -6.20 -1.20 30.65
CA GLY A 163 -7.29 -1.73 29.83
C GLY A 163 -7.21 -1.28 28.38
N ALA A 164 -6.80 -0.03 28.14
CA ALA A 164 -6.51 0.47 26.80
C ALA A 164 -5.38 -0.33 26.13
N LEU A 165 -4.30 -0.60 26.85
CA LEU A 165 -3.15 -1.37 26.34
C LEU A 165 -3.51 -2.84 26.07
N VAL A 166 -4.15 -3.51 27.03
CA VAL A 166 -4.56 -4.91 26.89
C VAL A 166 -5.63 -5.06 25.79
N GLY A 167 -6.61 -4.15 25.73
CA GLY A 167 -7.63 -4.15 24.69
C GLY A 167 -7.04 -3.96 23.28
N SER A 168 -6.05 -3.08 23.15
CA SER A 168 -5.35 -2.87 21.87
C SER A 168 -4.53 -4.07 21.46
N ALA A 169 -3.76 -4.65 22.39
CA ALA A 169 -2.94 -5.83 22.13
C ALA A 169 -3.80 -7.04 21.73
N THR A 170 -4.89 -7.29 22.46
CA THR A 170 -5.83 -8.38 22.13
C THR A 170 -6.52 -8.16 20.78
N ALA A 171 -6.92 -6.93 20.46
CA ALA A 171 -7.46 -6.60 19.15
C ALA A 171 -6.47 -6.86 18.01
N VAL A 172 -5.22 -6.42 18.14
CA VAL A 172 -4.17 -6.67 17.13
C VAL A 172 -3.96 -8.17 16.94
N VAL A 173 -3.80 -8.94 18.02
CA VAL A 173 -3.60 -10.39 17.95
C VAL A 173 -4.77 -11.07 17.24
N PHE A 174 -6.01 -10.68 17.56
CA PHE A 174 -7.20 -11.25 16.96
C PHE A 174 -7.29 -10.94 15.45
N VAL A 175 -7.05 -9.70 15.04
CA VAL A 175 -7.11 -9.32 13.62
C VAL A 175 -5.95 -9.94 12.83
N VAL A 176 -4.75 -10.05 13.41
CA VAL A 176 -3.62 -10.76 12.80
C VAL A 176 -3.95 -12.24 12.61
N TRP A 177 -4.58 -12.89 13.60
CA TRP A 177 -5.05 -14.27 13.49
C TRP A 177 -6.03 -14.45 12.32
N LEU A 178 -7.01 -13.54 12.18
CA LEU A 178 -7.94 -13.55 11.05
C LEU A 178 -7.23 -13.36 9.71
N PHE A 179 -6.28 -12.43 9.63
CA PHE A 179 -5.52 -12.17 8.40
C PHE A 179 -4.67 -13.38 7.99
N VAL A 180 -3.92 -13.97 8.91
CA VAL A 180 -3.11 -15.17 8.66
C VAL A 180 -4.00 -16.34 8.25
N GLY A 181 -5.14 -16.52 8.93
CA GLY A 181 -6.13 -17.52 8.55
C GLY A 181 -6.63 -17.32 7.13
N HIS A 182 -7.05 -16.10 6.77
CA HIS A 182 -7.49 -15.76 5.43
C HIS A 182 -6.42 -16.06 4.37
N GLN A 183 -5.17 -15.68 4.60
CA GLN A 183 -4.08 -15.97 3.66
C GLN A 183 -3.79 -17.46 3.55
N TYR A 184 -3.88 -18.21 4.65
CA TYR A 184 -3.72 -19.66 4.65
C TYR A 184 -4.80 -20.37 3.83
N PHE A 185 -6.06 -20.00 4.01
CA PHE A 185 -7.18 -20.56 3.24
C PHE A 185 -7.14 -20.16 1.76
N LYS A 186 -6.66 -18.95 1.46
CA LYS A 186 -6.41 -18.47 0.10
C LYS A 186 -5.28 -19.25 -0.58
N TYR A 187 -4.16 -19.48 0.11
CA TYR A 187 -3.04 -20.30 -0.38
C TYR A 187 -3.48 -21.74 -0.67
N LYS A 188 -4.36 -22.31 0.16
CA LYS A 188 -4.96 -23.64 -0.08
C LYS A 188 -6.02 -23.69 -1.19
N GLY A 189 -6.34 -22.57 -1.83
CA GLY A 189 -7.32 -22.49 -2.91
C GLY A 189 -8.78 -22.67 -2.47
N LEU A 190 -9.05 -22.60 -1.16
CA LEU A 190 -10.40 -22.73 -0.58
C LEU A 190 -11.19 -21.41 -0.67
N ILE A 191 -10.48 -20.29 -0.72
CA ILE A 191 -11.05 -18.96 -0.97
C ILE A 191 -10.57 -18.52 -2.35
N LYS A 192 -11.49 -18.48 -3.32
CA LYS A 192 -11.26 -17.89 -4.64
C LYS A 192 -11.83 -16.49 -4.64
N ASP A 193 -10.99 -15.50 -4.94
CA ASP A 193 -11.47 -14.13 -5.14
C ASP A 193 -12.52 -14.14 -6.26
N HIS A 194 -13.73 -13.64 -6.00
CA HIS A 194 -14.72 -13.42 -7.04
C HIS A 194 -14.25 -12.28 -7.95
N LEU A 195 -13.57 -12.66 -9.03
CA LEU A 195 -13.22 -11.75 -10.11
C LEU A 195 -14.52 -11.24 -10.75
N LYS A 196 -14.55 -9.95 -11.10
CA LYS A 196 -15.63 -9.35 -11.88
C LYS A 196 -15.77 -10.15 -13.20
N PRO A 197 -16.98 -10.33 -13.77
CA PRO A 197 -17.11 -11.01 -15.06
C PRO A 197 -16.27 -10.28 -16.11
N ILE A 198 -15.29 -11.00 -16.66
CA ILE A 198 -14.37 -10.54 -17.71
C ILE A 198 -14.65 -11.38 -18.96
N SER A 199 -14.79 -10.73 -20.12
CA SER A 199 -15.01 -11.41 -21.40
C SER A 199 -13.71 -11.46 -22.20
N ILE A 200 -13.51 -12.58 -22.88
CA ILE A 200 -12.37 -12.86 -23.80
C ILE A 200 -12.80 -12.88 -25.27
N GLU A 201 -14.08 -12.61 -25.55
CA GLU A 201 -14.68 -12.86 -26.87
C GLU A 201 -14.10 -11.97 -27.99
N ASN A 202 -13.45 -10.85 -27.66
CA ASN A 202 -12.91 -9.88 -28.63
C ASN A 202 -11.39 -9.64 -28.50
N CYS A 203 -10.64 -10.52 -27.84
CA CYS A 203 -9.18 -10.43 -27.90
C CYS A 203 -8.66 -10.96 -29.26
N GLU A 204 -7.84 -10.17 -29.96
CA GLU A 204 -6.97 -10.69 -31.02
C GLU A 204 -6.07 -11.76 -30.41
N SER A 205 -6.32 -13.00 -30.80
CA SER A 205 -5.56 -14.15 -30.36
C SER A 205 -4.18 -14.10 -31.00
N ILE A 206 -3.13 -13.98 -30.18
CA ILE A 206 -1.79 -14.41 -30.61
C ILE A 206 -1.77 -15.95 -30.57
N ILE A 207 -2.60 -16.58 -31.40
CA ILE A 207 -2.37 -17.96 -31.84
C ILE A 207 -1.34 -17.85 -32.97
N ASN A 208 -0.10 -17.50 -32.62
CA ASN A 208 1.07 -17.61 -33.49
C ASN A 208 2.37 -17.80 -32.69
N SER A 209 2.27 -18.38 -31.49
CA SER A 209 3.39 -19.09 -30.88
C SER A 209 3.24 -20.57 -31.24
N THR A 210 3.64 -20.87 -32.47
CA THR A 210 3.71 -22.21 -33.03
C THR A 210 4.50 -23.12 -32.10
N ILE A 211 3.90 -24.28 -31.82
CA ILE A 211 4.56 -25.49 -31.35
C ILE A 211 5.89 -25.66 -32.09
N THR A 212 7.00 -25.59 -31.35
CA THR A 212 8.21 -26.39 -31.55
C THR A 212 9.02 -26.40 -30.26
#